data_AF-A0A194S7M0-F1
#
_entry.id   AF-A0A194S7M0-F1
#
_cell.length_a   1.000
_cell.length_b   1.000
_cell.length_c   1.000
_cell.angle_alpha   90.00
_cell.angle_beta   90.00
_cell.angle_gamma   90.00
#
_symmetry.space_group_name_H-M   'P 1'
#
loop_
_entity.id
_entity.type
_entity.pdbx_description
1 polymer ?
#
loop_
_entity_poly.entity_id
_entity_poly.type
_entity_poly.pdbx_seq_one_letter_code
_entity_poly.pdbx_strand_id
1 'polypeptide(L)'
;MAVLPPDSLALIASLLQADLAELRQQHARQPQAAAGSATSDEDDALALYEQELAGLVQADKDAKLARSLAAAAATDGPLFQALAREEEAAREDHRLALQLSTEVDDDGDDEPMRQDYYCRPVAPVGPQHQPRPVPVASTEYCGECIACTDTFLSSSLVHVRCKDNHAYCGACLHDLFVAATKDESLFPPRCDGAEIPLDLVKRYLSQQELFEYSRKAAEFSTPKRLYCAVATCSTFLGAASGHQVAVKCPTCQRSTCAGCKGPWHGPIAVCGASPDADAARALEREFQFKQCPSCKRVVELDSGCHHIYCRCGHEFCYLCAAKWQGGRQTCDCPLWEERRLLHAQNEDLGVAQAAAPAQVVRAVRAAAVAAPVRAPVAPPAVPQVVDCGHRHVVKIEGAGRCTECAANLHLFLLRCNDCRANLCVRCRRNRARVAA
;
A
#
# COMPACT_ATOMS: atom_id res chain seq x y z
N MET A 1 -25.59 -2.02 -43.00
CA MET A 1 -25.85 -0.95 -42.02
C MET A 1 -24.58 -0.11 -41.94
N ALA A 2 -24.63 1.17 -42.33
CA ALA A 2 -23.45 2.03 -42.30
C ALA A 2 -23.03 2.24 -40.84
N VAL A 3 -21.86 1.72 -40.47
CA VAL A 3 -21.28 1.91 -39.14
C VAL A 3 -20.79 3.35 -39.07
N LEU A 4 -21.48 4.18 -38.28
CA LEU A 4 -21.06 5.55 -38.04
C LEU A 4 -19.63 5.56 -37.45
N PRO A 5 -18.77 6.52 -37.85
CA PRO A 5 -17.43 6.68 -37.29
C PRO A 5 -17.46 6.75 -35.75
N PRO A 6 -16.43 6.25 -35.04
CA PRO A 6 -16.42 6.14 -33.57
C PRO A 6 -16.60 7.48 -32.83
N ASP A 7 -16.26 8.59 -33.47
CA ASP A 7 -16.41 9.95 -32.90
C ASP A 7 -17.80 10.56 -33.15
N SER A 8 -18.63 9.90 -33.96
CA SER A 8 -19.95 10.41 -34.34
C SER A 8 -20.93 10.38 -33.17
N LEU A 9 -20.85 9.38 -32.29
CA LEU A 9 -21.72 9.29 -31.13
C LEU A 9 -21.48 10.41 -30.11
N ALA A 10 -20.21 10.78 -29.90
CA ALA A 10 -19.86 11.90 -29.04
C ALA A 10 -20.37 13.24 -29.60
N LEU A 11 -20.23 13.43 -30.92
CA LEU A 11 -20.76 14.63 -31.59
C LEU A 11 -22.29 14.68 -31.53
N ILE A 12 -22.97 13.58 -31.85
CA ILE A 12 -24.44 13.47 -31.78
C ILE A 12 -24.93 13.77 -30.36
N ALA A 13 -24.32 13.17 -29.34
CA ALA A 13 -24.68 13.43 -27.95
C ALA A 13 -24.48 14.91 -27.57
N SER A 14 -23.40 15.55 -28.04
CA SER A 14 -23.14 16.97 -27.75
C SER A 14 -24.16 17.92 -28.40
N LEU A 15 -24.62 17.61 -29.61
CA LEU A 15 -25.65 18.39 -30.31
C LEU A 15 -27.00 18.26 -29.60
N LEU A 16 -27.41 17.03 -29.26
CA LEU A 16 -28.65 16.78 -28.53
C LEU A 16 -28.65 17.43 -27.13
N GLN A 17 -27.48 17.55 -26.48
CA GLN A 17 -27.35 18.26 -25.20
C GLN A 17 -27.54 19.76 -25.35
N ALA A 18 -27.05 20.34 -26.45
CA ALA A 18 -27.27 21.75 -26.77
C ALA A 18 -28.76 22.02 -27.06
N ASP A 19 -29.40 21.15 -27.84
CA ASP A 19 -30.83 21.24 -28.16
C ASP A 19 -31.69 21.14 -26.90
N LEU A 20 -31.40 20.19 -26.00
CA LEU A 20 -32.09 20.07 -24.71
C LEU A 20 -31.92 21.31 -23.83
N ALA A 21 -30.73 21.91 -23.82
CA ALA A 21 -30.47 23.13 -23.07
C ALA A 21 -31.27 24.33 -23.62
N GLU A 22 -31.42 24.42 -24.94
CA GLU A 22 -32.25 25.44 -25.58
C GLU A 22 -33.73 25.24 -25.27
N LEU A 23 -34.23 24.00 -25.38
CA LEU A 23 -35.62 23.65 -25.02
C LEU A 23 -35.95 24.02 -23.57
N ARG A 24 -35.04 23.78 -22.63
CA ARG A 24 -35.21 24.19 -21.22
C ARG A 24 -35.26 25.71 -21.04
N GLN A 25 -34.42 26.45 -21.75
CA GLN A 25 -34.46 27.92 -21.68
C GLN A 25 -35.77 28.48 -22.25
N GLN A 26 -36.32 27.85 -23.29
CA GLN A 26 -37.61 28.23 -23.87
C GLN A 26 -38.77 27.90 -22.92
N HIS A 27 -38.76 26.70 -22.30
CA HIS A 27 -39.75 26.29 -21.31
C HIS A 27 -39.75 27.21 -20.06
N ALA A 28 -38.56 27.58 -19.57
CA ALA A 28 -38.41 28.47 -18.41
C ALA A 28 -38.91 29.91 -18.63
N ARG A 29 -39.09 30.34 -19.90
CA ARG A 29 -39.62 31.67 -20.24
C ARG A 29 -41.14 31.70 -20.32
N GLN A 30 -41.83 30.56 -20.24
CA GLN A 30 -43.29 30.51 -20.26
C GLN A 30 -43.86 30.83 -18.86
N PRO A 31 -44.96 31.61 -18.77
CA PRO A 31 -45.57 31.94 -17.49
C PRO A 31 -46.19 30.69 -16.84
N GLN A 32 -45.65 30.27 -15.69
CA GLN A 32 -46.17 29.14 -14.91
C GLN A 32 -47.53 29.49 -14.30
N ALA A 33 -48.55 28.65 -14.54
CA ALA A 33 -49.83 28.73 -13.85
C ALA A 33 -49.68 28.35 -12.37
N ALA A 34 -50.55 28.90 -11.53
CA ALA A 34 -50.44 28.90 -10.06
C ALA A 34 -50.14 27.53 -9.42
N ALA A 35 -49.28 27.59 -8.40
CA ALA A 35 -48.75 26.49 -7.61
C ALA A 35 -49.84 25.53 -7.08
N GLY A 36 -49.73 24.25 -7.45
CA GLY A 36 -50.52 23.18 -6.83
C GLY A 36 -50.62 21.86 -7.59
N SER A 37 -50.20 21.75 -8.85
CA SER A 37 -50.30 20.49 -9.63
C SER A 37 -48.96 19.77 -9.75
N ALA A 38 -49.05 18.46 -9.98
CA ALA A 38 -47.96 17.58 -10.39
C ALA A 38 -47.10 18.20 -11.51
N THR A 39 -45.86 17.72 -11.64
CA THR A 39 -44.96 18.07 -12.76
C THR A 39 -45.73 18.09 -14.07
N SER A 40 -45.51 19.12 -14.90
CA SER A 40 -46.16 19.19 -16.22
C SER A 40 -45.72 17.98 -17.03
N ASP A 41 -46.59 17.43 -17.88
CA ASP A 41 -46.21 16.37 -18.83
C ASP A 41 -44.96 16.76 -19.65
N GLU A 42 -44.77 18.07 -19.87
CA GLU A 42 -43.60 18.65 -20.53
C GLU A 42 -42.32 18.58 -19.67
N ASP A 43 -42.44 18.75 -18.35
CA ASP A 43 -41.31 18.59 -17.41
C ASP A 43 -40.85 17.13 -17.33
N ASP A 44 -41.81 16.20 -17.28
CA ASP A 44 -41.54 14.76 -17.26
C ASP A 44 -40.90 14.30 -18.59
N ALA A 45 -41.38 14.82 -19.72
CA ALA A 45 -40.79 14.55 -21.03
C ALA A 45 -39.34 15.06 -21.14
N LEU A 46 -39.06 16.27 -20.64
CA LEU A 46 -37.69 16.82 -20.62
C LEU A 46 -36.76 16.03 -19.67
N ALA A 47 -37.27 15.55 -18.54
CA ALA A 47 -36.52 14.72 -17.61
C ALA A 47 -36.19 13.34 -18.21
N LEU A 48 -37.15 12.70 -18.88
CA LEU A 48 -36.91 11.43 -19.59
C LEU A 48 -35.89 11.60 -20.72
N TYR A 49 -35.99 12.68 -21.50
CA TYR A 49 -35.04 12.96 -22.58
C TYR A 49 -33.62 13.20 -22.05
N GLU A 50 -33.47 13.89 -20.91
CA GLU A 50 -32.18 14.04 -20.23
C GLU A 50 -31.61 12.68 -19.79
N GLN A 51 -32.44 11.80 -19.24
CA GLN A 51 -32.05 10.47 -18.81
C GLN A 51 -31.57 9.60 -20.00
N GLU A 52 -32.28 9.62 -21.12
CA GLU A 52 -31.88 8.91 -22.34
C GLU A 52 -30.53 9.42 -22.86
N LEU A 53 -30.34 10.74 -22.88
CA LEU A 53 -29.11 11.36 -23.35
C LEU A 53 -27.92 11.07 -22.44
N ALA A 54 -28.14 11.02 -21.12
CA ALA A 54 -27.13 10.55 -20.17
C ALA A 54 -26.72 9.09 -20.43
N GLY A 55 -27.68 8.24 -20.82
CA GLY A 55 -27.43 6.86 -21.26
C GLY A 55 -26.53 6.78 -22.50
N LEU A 56 -26.78 7.61 -23.51
CA LEU A 56 -25.95 7.68 -24.73
C LEU A 56 -24.52 8.13 -24.45
N VAL A 57 -24.35 9.14 -23.60
CA VAL A 57 -23.02 9.60 -23.17
C VAL A 57 -22.26 8.51 -22.42
N GLN A 58 -22.96 7.74 -21.58
CA GLN A 58 -22.36 6.63 -20.87
C GLN A 58 -21.94 5.50 -21.82
N ALA A 59 -22.76 5.19 -22.82
CA ALA A 59 -22.42 4.19 -23.84
C ALA A 59 -21.17 4.58 -24.66
N ASP A 60 -20.98 5.86 -24.99
CA ASP A 60 -19.75 6.33 -25.64
C ASP A 60 -18.51 6.15 -24.75
N LYS A 61 -18.61 6.48 -23.46
CA LYS A 61 -17.53 6.27 -22.49
C LYS A 61 -17.16 4.79 -22.36
N ASP A 62 -18.16 3.92 -22.25
CA ASP A 62 -17.96 2.48 -22.12
C ASP A 62 -17.33 1.91 -23.41
N ALA A 63 -17.75 2.38 -24.58
CA ALA A 63 -17.15 1.99 -25.86
C ALA A 63 -15.69 2.45 -26.00
N LYS A 64 -15.35 3.66 -25.54
CA LYS A 64 -13.96 4.16 -25.50
C LYS A 64 -13.11 3.31 -24.56
N LEU A 65 -13.63 2.98 -23.38
CA LEU A 65 -12.94 2.11 -22.42
C LEU A 65 -12.72 0.72 -23.01
N ALA A 66 -13.73 0.12 -23.65
CA ALA A 66 -13.63 -1.19 -24.29
C ALA A 66 -12.54 -1.22 -25.37
N ARG A 67 -12.47 -0.18 -26.23
CA ARG A 67 -11.40 -0.05 -27.23
C ARG A 67 -10.01 0.07 -26.61
N SER A 68 -9.89 0.86 -25.53
CA SER A 68 -8.62 1.00 -24.81
C SER A 68 -8.18 -0.32 -24.19
N LEU A 69 -9.10 -1.06 -23.57
CA LEU A 69 -8.82 -2.37 -22.97
C LEU A 69 -8.42 -3.40 -24.04
N ALA A 70 -9.11 -3.41 -25.18
CA ALA A 70 -8.75 -4.29 -26.30
C ALA A 70 -7.36 -3.97 -26.86
N ALA A 71 -7.00 -2.68 -27.00
CA ALA A 71 -5.69 -2.27 -27.46
C ALA A 71 -4.58 -2.64 -26.46
N ALA A 72 -4.83 -2.45 -25.15
CA ALA A 72 -3.90 -2.87 -24.10
C ALA A 72 -3.71 -4.39 -24.12
N ALA A 73 -4.80 -5.16 -24.19
CA ALA A 73 -4.73 -6.62 -24.27
C ALA A 73 -3.97 -7.12 -25.52
N ALA A 74 -4.12 -6.45 -26.66
CA ALA A 74 -3.38 -6.78 -27.87
C ALA A 74 -1.88 -6.46 -27.77
N THR A 75 -1.54 -5.36 -27.09
CA THR A 75 -0.14 -4.92 -26.92
C THR A 75 0.59 -5.76 -25.87
N ASP A 76 -0.06 -6.01 -24.74
CA ASP A 76 0.54 -6.67 -23.58
C ASP A 76 0.39 -8.21 -23.64
N GLY A 77 -0.51 -8.72 -24.49
CA GLY A 77 -0.78 -10.15 -24.64
C GLY A 77 0.48 -11.01 -24.88
N PRO A 78 1.37 -10.66 -25.82
CA PRO A 78 2.61 -11.41 -26.04
C PRO A 78 3.54 -11.44 -24.82
N LEU A 79 3.61 -10.35 -24.05
CA LEU A 79 4.40 -10.28 -22.82
C LEU A 79 3.83 -11.22 -21.75
N PHE A 80 2.51 -11.20 -21.53
CA PHE A 80 1.86 -12.12 -20.59
C PHE A 80 2.02 -13.58 -21.01
N GLN A 81 1.97 -13.89 -22.30
CA GLN A 81 2.24 -15.23 -22.80
C GLN A 81 3.70 -15.67 -22.57
N ALA A 82 4.67 -14.76 -22.71
CA ALA A 82 6.07 -15.04 -22.43
C ALA A 82 6.28 -15.34 -20.94
N LEU A 83 5.75 -14.48 -20.06
CA LEU A 83 5.81 -14.67 -18.61
C LEU A 83 5.12 -15.97 -18.16
N ALA A 84 3.98 -16.31 -18.76
CA ALA A 84 3.28 -17.56 -18.47
C ALA A 84 4.11 -18.81 -18.86
N ARG A 85 4.85 -18.73 -19.98
CA ARG A 85 5.76 -19.82 -20.39
C ARG A 85 6.96 -19.95 -19.46
N GLU A 86 7.54 -18.83 -19.01
CA GLU A 86 8.63 -18.83 -18.04
C GLU A 86 8.19 -19.41 -16.69
N GLU A 87 6.98 -19.08 -16.24
CA GLU A 87 6.43 -19.62 -15.00
C GLU A 87 6.17 -21.13 -15.11
N GLU A 88 5.66 -21.60 -16.25
CA GLU A 88 5.45 -23.04 -16.47
C GLU A 88 6.77 -23.81 -16.52
N ALA A 89 7.78 -23.26 -17.21
CA ALA A 89 9.13 -23.84 -17.22
C ALA A 89 9.71 -23.94 -15.80
N ALA A 90 9.57 -22.89 -14.99
CA ALA A 90 10.01 -22.90 -13.60
C ALA A 90 9.28 -23.95 -12.74
N ARG A 91 7.98 -24.20 -13.00
CA ARG A 91 7.23 -25.27 -12.33
C ARG A 91 7.73 -26.65 -12.73
N GLU A 92 7.99 -26.87 -14.01
CA GLU A 92 8.53 -28.14 -14.51
C GLU A 92 9.92 -28.41 -13.96
N ASP A 93 10.79 -27.41 -13.95
CA ASP A 93 12.14 -27.49 -13.35
C ASP A 93 12.07 -27.83 -11.87
N HIS A 94 11.18 -27.17 -11.12
CA HIS A 94 10.96 -27.48 -9.71
C HIS A 94 10.48 -28.93 -9.50
N ARG A 95 9.53 -29.38 -10.32
CA ARG A 95 9.02 -30.76 -10.26
C ARG A 95 10.12 -31.79 -10.54
N LEU A 96 10.95 -31.54 -11.55
CA LEU A 96 12.08 -32.41 -11.90
C LEU A 96 13.12 -32.43 -10.78
N ALA A 97 13.43 -31.27 -10.18
CA ALA A 97 14.36 -31.18 -9.05
C ALA A 97 13.87 -32.00 -7.84
N LEU A 98 12.56 -31.99 -7.55
CA LEU A 98 11.98 -32.84 -6.51
C LEU A 98 12.13 -34.33 -6.83
N GLN A 99 11.91 -34.73 -8.07
CA GLN A 99 12.08 -36.14 -8.49
C GLN A 99 13.54 -36.60 -8.37
N LEU A 100 14.49 -35.77 -8.83
CA LEU A 100 15.92 -36.05 -8.71
C LEU A 100 16.36 -36.11 -7.24
N SER A 101 15.76 -35.30 -6.36
CA SER A 101 16.07 -35.34 -4.93
C SER A 101 15.56 -36.60 -4.22
N THR A 102 14.52 -37.25 -4.75
CA THR A 102 13.99 -38.52 -4.21
C THR A 102 14.68 -39.77 -4.77
N GLU A 103 15.52 -39.63 -5.81
CA GLU A 103 16.30 -40.73 -6.38
C GLU A 103 17.70 -40.87 -5.74
N VAL A 104 18.04 -40.02 -4.75
CA VAL A 104 19.24 -40.12 -3.92
C VAL A 104 18.87 -40.65 -2.54
N ASP A 105 18.22 -41.81 -2.50
CA ASP A 105 18.10 -42.62 -1.30
C ASP A 105 18.61 -44.03 -1.66
N ASP A 106 19.92 -44.25 -1.50
CA ASP A 106 20.47 -45.59 -1.30
C ASP A 106 21.78 -45.53 -0.50
N ASP A 107 21.69 -46.14 0.68
CA ASP A 107 22.74 -46.73 1.52
C ASP A 107 23.81 -45.87 2.20
N GLY A 108 23.70 -45.80 3.53
CA GLY A 108 24.84 -46.14 4.40
C GLY A 108 25.33 -45.04 5.35
N ASP A 109 25.06 -45.28 6.63
CA ASP A 109 25.81 -44.88 7.82
C ASP A 109 25.58 -43.47 8.42
N ASP A 110 24.92 -43.52 9.58
CA ASP A 110 24.88 -42.52 10.65
C ASP A 110 26.28 -42.01 11.06
N GLU A 111 26.53 -40.72 10.86
CA GLU A 111 27.38 -39.87 11.72
C GLU A 111 26.99 -38.40 11.48
N PRO A 112 26.82 -37.55 12.51
CA PRO A 112 26.41 -36.17 12.34
C PRO A 112 27.56 -35.32 11.77
N MET A 113 27.75 -35.40 10.46
CA MET A 113 28.70 -34.60 9.72
C MET A 113 28.26 -33.12 9.77
N ARG A 114 29.01 -32.29 10.50
CA ARG A 114 28.93 -30.83 10.39
C ARG A 114 29.13 -30.46 8.92
N GLN A 115 28.05 -30.09 8.24
CA GLN A 115 28.09 -29.58 6.87
C GLN A 115 28.72 -28.19 6.88
N ASP A 116 30.04 -28.16 6.71
CA ASP A 116 30.77 -26.97 6.31
C ASP A 116 30.41 -26.67 4.84
N TYR A 117 29.49 -25.73 4.63
CA TYR A 117 29.13 -25.25 3.30
C TYR A 117 30.29 -24.42 2.71
N TYR A 118 31.15 -25.06 1.90
CA TYR A 118 32.25 -24.37 1.20
C TYR A 118 31.73 -23.68 -0.07
N CYS A 119 31.83 -22.35 -0.15
CA CYS A 119 31.64 -21.65 -1.42
C CYS A 119 32.87 -21.89 -2.31
N ARG A 120 32.66 -22.51 -3.47
CA ARG A 120 33.72 -22.70 -4.46
C ARG A 120 33.83 -21.42 -5.32
N PRO A 121 34.93 -20.65 -5.25
CA PRO A 121 35.10 -19.53 -6.15
C PRO A 121 35.13 -20.01 -7.60
N VAL A 122 34.35 -19.38 -8.47
CA VAL A 122 34.40 -19.61 -9.92
C VAL A 122 35.72 -19.04 -10.42
N ALA A 123 36.65 -19.92 -10.78
CA ALA A 123 37.93 -19.52 -11.34
C ALA A 123 37.70 -18.85 -12.71
N PRO A 124 38.33 -17.69 -13.00
CA PRO A 124 38.30 -17.12 -14.33
C PRO A 124 39.05 -18.05 -15.30
N VAL A 125 38.41 -18.39 -16.41
CA VAL A 125 39.00 -19.19 -17.49
C VAL A 125 40.06 -18.34 -18.20
N GLY A 126 41.31 -18.50 -17.81
CA GLY A 126 42.48 -17.91 -18.44
C GLY A 126 43.49 -18.99 -18.88
N PRO A 127 44.30 -18.76 -19.93
CA PRO A 127 45.08 -19.81 -20.56
C PRO A 127 46.28 -20.24 -19.70
N GLN A 128 46.58 -21.52 -19.82
CA GLN A 128 47.47 -22.34 -19.00
C GLN A 128 48.87 -21.74 -18.84
N HIS A 129 49.29 -21.49 -17.60
CA HIS A 129 50.71 -21.39 -17.20
C HIS A 129 50.94 -22.09 -15.85
N GLN A 130 52.13 -22.68 -15.73
CA GLN A 130 52.57 -23.68 -14.75
C GLN A 130 52.37 -23.32 -13.26
N PRO A 131 52.25 -24.31 -12.35
CA PRO A 131 51.93 -24.07 -10.95
C PRO A 131 53.14 -23.51 -10.19
N ARG A 132 53.02 -22.26 -9.73
CA ARG A 132 53.75 -21.78 -8.55
C ARG A 132 53.09 -22.34 -7.29
N PRO A 133 53.85 -22.59 -6.20
CA PRO A 133 53.23 -22.91 -4.91
C PRO A 133 52.40 -21.70 -4.48
N VAL A 134 51.08 -21.88 -4.49
CA VAL A 134 50.11 -20.89 -4.01
C VAL A 134 50.19 -20.89 -2.49
N PRO A 135 50.29 -19.72 -1.81
CA PRO A 135 50.23 -19.69 -0.36
C PRO A 135 48.87 -20.22 0.10
N VAL A 136 48.91 -21.02 1.17
CA VAL A 136 47.82 -21.59 1.98
C VAL A 136 46.45 -20.95 1.72
N ALA A 137 45.51 -21.76 1.24
CA ALA A 137 44.11 -21.41 1.07
C ALA A 137 43.58 -20.73 2.34
N SER A 138 43.24 -19.44 2.25
CA SER A 138 42.36 -18.82 3.22
C SER A 138 41.02 -19.54 3.13
N THR A 139 40.69 -20.31 4.15
CA THR A 139 39.35 -20.85 4.38
C THR A 139 38.39 -19.66 4.53
N GLU A 140 37.81 -19.20 3.42
CA GLU A 140 36.78 -18.18 3.47
C GLU A 140 35.49 -18.82 3.99
N TYR A 141 35.11 -18.45 5.21
CA TYR A 141 33.83 -18.82 5.78
C TYR A 141 32.70 -18.23 4.94
N CYS A 142 31.64 -19.01 4.73
CA CYS A 142 30.40 -18.54 4.11
C CYS A 142 29.31 -18.34 5.16
N GLY A 143 28.36 -17.47 4.84
CA GLY A 143 27.16 -17.25 5.64
C GLY A 143 25.94 -17.07 4.74
N GLU A 144 24.77 -17.15 5.33
CA GLU A 144 23.49 -17.00 4.62
C GLU A 144 22.91 -15.60 4.83
N CYS A 145 22.37 -15.00 3.78
CA CYS A 145 21.60 -13.77 3.92
C CYS A 145 20.21 -14.08 4.48
N ILE A 146 19.86 -13.41 5.58
CA ILE A 146 18.59 -13.58 6.28
C ILE A 146 17.34 -13.16 5.49
N ALA A 147 17.52 -12.42 4.39
CA ALA A 147 16.43 -11.85 3.59
C ALA A 147 16.16 -12.60 2.28
N CYS A 148 17.20 -13.04 1.56
CA CYS A 148 17.08 -13.81 0.33
C CYS A 148 17.45 -15.30 0.47
N THR A 149 17.99 -15.71 1.62
CA THR A 149 18.43 -17.09 1.91
C THR A 149 19.58 -17.60 1.03
N ASP A 150 20.18 -16.74 0.21
CA ASP A 150 21.35 -17.09 -0.58
C ASP A 150 22.63 -17.10 0.28
N THR A 151 23.57 -17.95 -0.11
CA THR A 151 24.89 -18.06 0.54
C THR A 151 25.88 -17.08 -0.07
N PHE A 152 26.61 -16.37 0.78
CA PHE A 152 27.65 -15.41 0.40
C PHE A 152 28.92 -15.65 1.21
N LEU A 153 30.04 -15.10 0.73
CA LEU A 153 31.26 -15.02 1.54
C LEU A 153 30.98 -14.19 2.79
N SER A 154 31.41 -14.66 3.97
CA SER A 154 31.16 -13.96 5.25
C SER A 154 31.73 -12.53 5.26
N SER A 155 32.77 -12.25 4.48
CA SER A 155 33.35 -10.91 4.28
C SER A 155 32.43 -9.94 3.53
N SER A 156 31.48 -10.46 2.74
CA SER A 156 30.52 -9.67 1.97
C SER A 156 29.18 -9.45 2.69
N LEU A 157 28.95 -10.17 3.79
CA LEU A 157 27.75 -10.04 4.61
C LEU A 157 27.87 -8.90 5.61
N VAL A 158 26.78 -8.16 5.74
CA VAL A 158 26.64 -7.07 6.71
C VAL A 158 25.86 -7.59 7.91
N HIS A 159 26.51 -7.60 9.07
CA HIS A 159 25.88 -8.02 10.32
C HIS A 159 25.21 -6.83 10.98
N VAL A 160 23.91 -6.96 11.23
CA VAL A 160 23.11 -5.95 11.92
C VAL A 160 23.11 -6.26 13.40
N ARG A 161 23.36 -5.24 14.24
CA ARG A 161 23.32 -5.35 15.71
C ARG A 161 21.88 -5.44 16.24
N CYS A 162 21.17 -6.49 15.85
CA CYS A 162 19.91 -6.89 16.47
C CYS A 162 20.16 -7.99 17.52
N LYS A 163 19.09 -8.47 18.15
CA LYS A 163 19.17 -9.49 19.21
C LYS A 163 19.91 -10.76 18.78
N ASP A 164 19.70 -11.19 17.55
CA ASP A 164 20.24 -12.44 17.00
C ASP A 164 21.41 -12.21 16.02
N ASN A 165 21.91 -10.97 15.92
CA ASN A 165 23.03 -10.55 15.06
C ASN A 165 22.90 -11.03 13.59
N HIS A 166 21.72 -10.83 12.99
CA HIS A 166 21.40 -11.31 11.65
C HIS A 166 22.31 -10.70 10.55
N ALA A 167 22.61 -11.52 9.54
CA ALA A 167 23.45 -11.17 8.39
C ALA A 167 22.63 -10.86 7.13
N TYR A 168 22.97 -9.77 6.43
CA TYR A 168 22.34 -9.35 5.18
C TYR A 168 23.38 -9.26 4.06
N CYS A 169 23.02 -9.67 2.84
CA CYS A 169 23.79 -9.29 1.66
C CYS A 169 23.57 -7.79 1.35
N GLY A 170 24.54 -7.17 0.67
CA GLY A 170 24.48 -5.75 0.33
C GLY A 170 23.25 -5.37 -0.50
N ALA A 171 22.83 -6.23 -1.42
CA ALA A 171 21.66 -6.01 -2.28
C ALA A 171 20.34 -5.96 -1.48
N CYS A 172 20.10 -6.94 -0.61
CA CYS A 172 18.90 -6.95 0.24
C CYS A 172 18.86 -5.77 1.21
N LEU A 173 20.03 -5.35 1.74
CA LEU A 173 20.11 -4.18 2.62
C LEU A 173 19.83 -2.89 1.83
N HIS A 174 20.38 -2.76 0.63
CA HIS A 174 20.08 -1.67 -0.29
C HIS A 174 18.57 -1.57 -0.57
N ASP A 175 17.95 -2.68 -0.99
CA ASP A 175 16.54 -2.71 -1.36
C ASP A 175 15.63 -2.37 -0.18
N LEU A 176 16.00 -2.78 1.04
CA LEU A 176 15.28 -2.41 2.25
C LEU A 176 15.28 -0.88 2.47
N PHE A 177 16.44 -0.23 2.32
CA PHE A 177 16.55 1.22 2.48
C PHE A 177 15.80 1.98 1.38
N VAL A 178 15.91 1.54 0.13
CA VAL A 178 15.15 2.12 -0.99
C VAL A 178 13.65 1.95 -0.77
N ALA A 179 13.20 0.77 -0.34
CA ALA A 179 11.81 0.52 -0.03
C ALA A 179 11.30 1.40 1.12
N ALA A 180 12.12 1.63 2.15
CA ALA A 180 11.78 2.50 3.28
C ALA A 180 11.64 3.99 2.90
N THR A 181 12.13 4.43 1.74
CA THR A 181 11.85 5.78 1.21
C THR A 181 10.45 5.93 0.61
N LYS A 182 9.86 4.81 0.20
CA LYS A 182 8.56 4.75 -0.49
C LYS A 182 7.45 4.32 0.48
N ASP A 183 7.74 3.39 1.37
CA ASP A 183 6.80 2.84 2.34
C ASP A 183 7.17 3.27 3.76
N GLU A 184 6.37 4.18 4.32
CA GLU A 184 6.52 4.67 5.69
C GLU A 184 6.42 3.55 6.75
N SER A 185 5.82 2.40 6.43
CA SER A 185 5.76 1.25 7.36
C SER A 185 7.09 0.52 7.53
N LEU A 186 8.00 0.66 6.57
CA LEU A 186 9.37 0.14 6.64
C LEU A 186 10.35 1.17 7.23
N PHE A 187 9.85 2.36 7.62
CA PHE A 187 10.68 3.44 8.13
C PHE A 187 10.57 3.60 9.67
N PRO A 188 11.70 3.74 10.38
CA PRO A 188 13.07 3.51 9.90
C PRO A 188 13.31 2.01 9.64
N PRO A 189 14.25 1.65 8.74
CA PRO A 189 14.63 0.26 8.52
C PRO A 189 15.01 -0.45 9.82
N ARG A 190 14.43 -1.62 10.07
CA ARG A 190 14.63 -2.39 11.30
C ARG A 190 14.96 -3.84 11.01
N CYS A 191 15.66 -4.47 11.93
CA CYS A 191 15.83 -5.91 12.03
C CYS A 191 15.45 -6.35 13.46
N ASP A 192 14.41 -7.15 13.59
CA ASP A 192 13.86 -7.60 14.89
C ASP A 192 13.59 -6.42 15.84
N GLY A 193 13.01 -5.35 15.29
CA GLY A 193 12.72 -4.10 15.99
C GLY A 193 13.91 -3.15 16.19
N ALA A 194 15.16 -3.65 16.11
CA ALA A 194 16.35 -2.82 16.20
C ALA A 194 16.55 -2.00 14.92
N GLU A 195 16.71 -0.68 15.05
CA GLU A 195 16.95 0.21 13.90
C GLU A 195 18.31 -0.12 13.26
N ILE A 196 18.31 -0.27 11.93
CA ILE A 196 19.52 -0.51 11.14
C ILE A 196 20.18 0.84 10.86
N PRO A 197 21.39 1.12 11.35
CA PRO A 197 22.05 2.40 11.10
C PRO A 197 22.36 2.59 9.62
N LEU A 198 22.13 3.81 9.10
CA LEU A 198 22.43 4.16 7.71
C LEU A 198 23.90 3.89 7.35
N ASP A 199 24.82 4.03 8.30
CA ASP A 199 26.26 3.79 8.11
C ASP A 199 26.58 2.38 7.57
N LEU A 200 25.77 1.37 7.91
CA LEU A 200 25.98 0.00 7.45
C LEU A 200 25.67 -0.18 5.95
N VAL A 201 24.80 0.66 5.40
CA VAL A 201 24.34 0.55 4.01
C VAL A 201 24.90 1.62 3.08
N LYS A 202 25.54 2.67 3.62
CA LYS A 202 26.07 3.81 2.84
C LYS A 202 26.88 3.39 1.60
N ARG A 203 27.67 2.31 1.70
CA ARG A 203 28.51 1.82 0.61
C ARG A 203 27.73 1.18 -0.55
N TYR A 204 26.47 0.82 -0.32
CA TYR A 204 25.60 0.19 -1.32
C TYR A 204 24.59 1.15 -1.94
N LEU A 205 24.42 2.35 -1.36
CA LEU A 205 23.52 3.38 -1.87
C LEU A 205 24.29 4.40 -2.71
N SER A 206 23.70 4.84 -3.81
CA SER A 206 24.18 6.00 -4.56
C SER A 206 24.02 7.30 -3.77
N GLN A 207 24.74 8.35 -4.18
CA GLN A 207 24.63 9.66 -3.55
C GLN A 207 23.20 10.24 -3.66
N GLN A 208 22.50 9.94 -4.77
CA GLN A 208 21.12 10.34 -4.96
C GLN A 208 20.18 9.61 -3.99
N GLU A 209 20.33 8.30 -3.84
CA GLU A 209 19.52 7.50 -2.90
C GLU A 209 19.75 7.91 -1.44
N LEU A 210 21.00 8.23 -1.06
CA LEU A 210 21.31 8.76 0.27
C LEU A 210 20.64 10.11 0.54
N PHE A 211 20.63 10.99 -0.47
CA PHE A 211 19.94 12.27 -0.38
C PHE A 211 18.42 12.10 -0.29
N GLU A 212 17.84 11.24 -1.11
CA GLU A 212 16.42 10.91 -1.08
C GLU A 212 16.00 10.27 0.24
N TYR A 213 16.79 9.32 0.76
CA TYR A 213 16.57 8.70 2.06
C TYR A 213 16.60 9.74 3.17
N SER A 214 17.58 10.65 3.16
CA SER A 214 17.71 11.71 4.17
C SER A 214 16.53 12.68 4.14
N ARG A 215 16.06 13.06 2.94
CA ARG A 215 14.85 13.88 2.74
C ARG A 215 13.59 13.17 3.27
N LYS A 216 13.44 11.88 2.95
CA LYS A 216 12.31 11.06 3.42
C LYS A 216 12.37 10.77 4.91
N ALA A 217 13.57 10.60 5.47
CA ALA A 217 13.77 10.45 6.90
C ALA A 217 13.34 11.71 7.66
N ALA A 218 13.70 12.90 7.19
CA ALA A 218 13.22 14.15 7.78
C ALA A 218 11.69 14.29 7.67
N GLU A 219 11.11 13.92 6.53
CA GLU A 219 9.66 13.92 6.32
C GLU A 219 8.96 12.95 7.30
N PHE A 220 9.34 11.68 7.29
CA PHE A 220 8.70 10.61 8.06
C PHE A 220 8.91 10.74 9.56
N SER A 221 10.05 11.29 10.01
CA SER A 221 10.28 11.58 11.44
C SER A 221 9.53 12.83 11.94
N THR A 222 9.01 13.67 11.06
CA THR A 222 8.31 14.90 11.48
C THR A 222 6.87 14.62 11.92
N PRO A 223 6.50 14.90 13.19
CA PRO A 223 5.12 14.84 13.64
C PRO A 223 4.31 16.02 13.05
N LYS A 224 3.03 15.79 12.75
CA LYS A 224 2.12 16.80 12.14
C LYS A 224 2.74 17.49 10.92
N ARG A 225 3.02 16.73 9.86
CA ARG A 225 3.63 17.25 8.62
C ARG A 225 2.78 18.33 7.95
N LEU A 226 3.48 19.29 7.36
CA LEU A 226 2.94 20.30 6.47
C LEU A 226 3.41 20.01 5.04
N TYR A 227 2.47 19.95 4.12
CA TYR A 227 2.73 19.82 2.69
C TYR A 227 2.24 21.07 1.97
N CYS A 228 2.81 21.34 0.80
CA CYS A 228 2.32 22.41 -0.04
C CYS A 228 0.83 22.19 -0.38
N ALA A 229 -0.03 23.18 -0.10
CA ALA A 229 -1.47 23.13 -0.39
C ALA A 229 -1.81 22.99 -1.88
N VAL A 230 -0.81 23.12 -2.75
CA VAL A 230 -0.94 22.86 -4.18
C VAL A 230 -0.88 21.35 -4.41
N ALA A 231 -2.02 20.76 -4.75
CA ALA A 231 -2.14 19.31 -4.94
C ALA A 231 -1.10 18.71 -5.91
N THR A 232 -0.78 19.41 -7.01
CA THR A 232 0.23 18.94 -7.99
C THR A 232 1.68 19.08 -7.50
N CYS A 233 1.93 19.86 -6.44
CA CYS A 233 3.26 20.09 -5.91
C CYS A 233 3.57 19.18 -4.72
N SER A 234 2.66 19.15 -3.72
CA SER A 234 2.73 18.30 -2.51
C SER A 234 4.11 18.23 -1.83
N THR A 235 4.95 19.26 -1.99
CA THR A 235 6.30 19.29 -1.44
C THR A 235 6.21 19.38 0.08
N PHE A 236 7.00 18.58 0.78
CA PHE A 236 7.11 18.63 2.24
C PHE A 236 7.74 19.96 2.69
N LEU A 237 7.08 20.65 3.63
CA LEU A 237 7.46 21.98 4.11
C LEU A 237 7.91 22.00 5.59
N GLY A 238 8.02 20.83 6.22
CA GLY A 238 8.37 20.70 7.63
C GLY A 238 7.17 20.40 8.53
N ALA A 239 7.28 20.79 9.80
CA ALA A 239 6.22 20.62 10.79
C ALA A 239 5.14 21.70 10.63
N ALA A 240 3.88 21.30 10.70
CA ALA A 240 2.77 22.23 10.83
C ALA A 240 2.81 22.89 12.21
N SER A 241 2.64 24.20 12.27
CA SER A 241 2.41 24.93 13.51
C SER A 241 0.91 25.04 13.76
N GLY A 242 0.46 25.00 15.02
CA GLY A 242 -0.95 25.34 15.34
C GLY A 242 -1.31 26.81 15.06
N HIS A 243 -0.35 27.62 14.63
CA HIS A 243 -0.49 29.05 14.36
C HIS A 243 -0.65 29.33 12.87
N GLN A 244 -1.38 30.41 12.57
CA GLN A 244 -1.59 30.91 11.22
C GLN A 244 -0.35 31.65 10.71
N VAL A 245 0.61 30.86 10.20
CA VAL A 245 1.87 31.37 9.65
C VAL A 245 1.98 30.94 8.19
N ALA A 246 2.44 31.85 7.34
CA ALA A 246 2.69 31.56 5.92
C ALA A 246 4.01 30.80 5.77
N VAL A 247 3.96 29.61 5.17
CA VAL A 247 5.14 28.83 4.79
C VAL A 247 5.25 28.81 3.27
N LYS A 248 6.33 29.38 2.75
CA LYS A 248 6.57 29.50 1.31
C LYS A 248 7.18 28.21 0.77
N CYS A 249 6.57 27.64 -0.27
CA CYS A 249 7.07 26.43 -0.92
C CYS A 249 8.31 26.73 -1.78
N PRO A 250 9.44 26.01 -1.62
CA PRO A 250 10.63 26.24 -2.43
C PRO A 250 10.44 25.82 -3.90
N THR A 251 9.57 24.84 -4.17
CA THR A 251 9.35 24.28 -5.50
C THR A 251 8.43 25.13 -6.37
N CYS A 252 7.21 25.42 -5.89
CA CYS A 252 6.19 26.15 -6.67
C CYS A 252 5.98 27.60 -6.21
N GLN A 253 6.74 28.06 -5.20
CA GLN A 253 6.71 29.44 -4.66
C GLN A 253 5.38 29.90 -4.03
N ARG A 254 4.34 29.05 -4.04
CA ARG A 254 3.06 29.32 -3.36
C ARG A 254 3.18 29.13 -1.84
N SER A 255 2.37 29.89 -1.11
CA SER A 255 2.35 29.87 0.34
C SER A 255 1.24 28.99 0.89
N THR A 256 1.56 28.20 1.91
CA THR A 256 0.63 27.35 2.66
C THR A 256 0.50 27.87 4.08
N CYS A 257 -0.71 27.88 4.63
CA CYS A 257 -0.94 28.21 6.02
C CYS A 257 -0.54 27.02 6.91
N ALA A 258 0.39 27.22 7.83
CA ALA A 258 0.84 26.16 8.73
C ALA A 258 -0.25 25.70 9.72
N GLY A 259 -1.20 26.59 10.06
CA GLY A 259 -2.31 26.32 10.98
C GLY A 259 -3.39 25.41 10.39
N CYS A 260 -4.00 25.82 9.28
CA CYS A 260 -5.09 25.07 8.64
C CYS A 260 -4.63 24.08 7.57
N LYS A 261 -3.34 24.12 7.19
CA LYS A 261 -2.72 23.34 6.10
C LYS A 261 -3.26 23.63 4.69
N GLY A 262 -4.15 24.60 4.55
CA GLY A 262 -4.67 25.08 3.27
C GLY A 262 -3.82 26.17 2.62
N PRO A 263 -4.24 26.71 1.46
CA PRO A 263 -3.60 27.86 0.84
C PRO A 263 -3.52 29.04 1.82
N TRP A 264 -2.42 29.80 1.76
CA TRP A 264 -2.29 31.00 2.59
C TRP A 264 -3.40 32.01 2.28
N HIS A 265 -4.13 32.43 3.31
CA HIS A 265 -5.31 33.30 3.22
C HIS A 265 -5.08 34.68 3.86
N GLY A 266 -3.83 35.07 4.08
CA GLY A 266 -3.48 36.33 4.74
C GLY A 266 -3.51 36.25 6.27
N PRO A 267 -3.07 37.32 6.96
CA PRO A 267 -2.96 37.33 8.42
C PRO A 267 -4.28 37.63 9.14
N ILE A 268 -5.26 38.21 8.45
CA ILE A 268 -6.54 38.68 9.05
C ILE A 268 -7.63 37.61 8.91
N ALA A 269 -7.71 36.94 7.75
CA ALA A 269 -8.73 35.93 7.52
C ALA A 269 -8.51 34.74 8.46
N VAL A 270 -9.56 34.27 9.12
CA VAL A 270 -9.48 33.13 10.05
C VAL A 270 -9.31 31.84 9.25
N CYS A 271 -8.52 30.92 9.79
CA CYS A 271 -8.42 29.56 9.28
C CYS A 271 -9.82 28.91 9.16
N GLY A 272 -10.23 28.53 7.95
CA GLY A 272 -11.42 27.70 7.74
C GLY A 272 -11.25 26.28 8.31
N ALA A 273 -12.35 25.54 8.43
CA ALA A 273 -12.28 24.11 8.69
C ALA A 273 -11.39 23.47 7.61
N SER A 274 -10.37 22.70 8.02
CA SER A 274 -9.52 22.06 7.03
C SER A 274 -10.33 21.00 6.29
N PRO A 275 -10.27 20.94 4.94
CA PRO A 275 -10.95 19.90 4.17
C PRO A 275 -10.59 18.49 4.65
N ASP A 276 -9.34 18.29 5.09
CA ASP A 276 -8.86 17.06 5.69
C ASP A 276 -9.60 16.70 6.99
N ALA A 277 -9.94 17.69 7.82
CA ALA A 277 -10.67 17.46 9.06
C ALA A 277 -12.14 17.17 8.80
N ASP A 278 -12.74 17.76 7.77
CA ASP A 278 -14.10 17.41 7.33
C ASP A 278 -14.16 15.99 6.76
N ALA A 279 -13.21 15.62 5.92
CA ALA A 279 -13.08 14.26 5.40
C ALA A 279 -12.85 13.25 6.51
N ALA A 280 -11.97 13.55 7.48
CA ALA A 280 -11.76 12.70 8.65
C ALA A 280 -13.04 12.53 9.47
N ARG A 281 -13.80 13.61 9.72
CA ARG A 281 -15.11 13.56 10.40
C ARG A 281 -16.16 12.77 9.62
N ALA A 282 -16.11 12.77 8.29
CA ALA A 282 -17.01 11.94 7.47
C ALA A 282 -16.66 10.45 7.65
N LEU A 283 -15.38 10.09 7.55
CA LEU A 283 -14.90 8.72 7.75
C LEU A 283 -15.20 8.17 9.16
N GLU A 284 -15.05 9.00 10.19
CA GLU A 284 -15.41 8.62 11.57
C GLU A 284 -16.91 8.34 11.72
N ARG A 285 -17.78 9.11 11.03
CA ARG A 285 -19.24 8.96 11.11
C ARG A 285 -19.76 7.79 10.28
N GLU A 286 -19.23 7.59 9.09
CA GLU A 286 -19.74 6.60 8.13
C GLU A 286 -19.14 5.21 8.32
N PHE A 287 -17.83 5.13 8.61
CA PHE A 287 -17.09 3.87 8.64
C PHE A 287 -16.53 3.53 10.03
N GLN A 288 -16.86 4.33 11.05
CA GLN A 288 -16.32 4.18 12.41
C GLN A 288 -14.79 4.19 12.46
N PHE A 289 -14.14 4.86 11.51
CA PHE A 289 -12.70 5.09 11.56
C PHE A 289 -12.37 5.99 12.75
N LYS A 290 -11.09 6.03 13.13
CA LYS A 290 -10.65 6.76 14.34
C LYS A 290 -9.44 7.59 14.06
N GLN A 291 -9.45 8.85 14.49
CA GLN A 291 -8.24 9.66 14.48
C GLN A 291 -7.33 9.34 15.65
N CYS A 292 -6.04 9.16 15.37
CA CYS A 292 -5.02 9.06 16.40
C CYS A 292 -5.01 10.35 17.26
N PRO A 293 -5.14 10.25 18.59
CA PRO A 293 -5.13 11.42 19.49
C PRO A 293 -3.88 12.30 19.33
N SER A 294 -2.73 11.67 19.09
CA SER A 294 -1.41 12.31 18.99
C SER A 294 -1.19 13.01 17.65
N CYS A 295 -1.32 12.28 16.53
CA CYS A 295 -0.95 12.78 15.21
C CYS A 295 -2.13 13.16 14.30
N LYS A 296 -3.37 12.88 14.72
CA LYS A 296 -4.63 13.14 13.98
C LYS A 296 -4.77 12.39 12.65
N ARG A 297 -3.95 11.38 12.40
CA ARG A 297 -4.12 10.48 11.25
C ARG A 297 -5.34 9.59 11.46
N VAL A 298 -6.16 9.40 10.43
CA VAL A 298 -7.32 8.49 10.44
C VAL A 298 -6.83 7.05 10.35
N VAL A 299 -7.47 6.17 11.13
CA VAL A 299 -7.08 4.78 11.35
C VAL A 299 -8.33 3.91 11.20
N GLU A 300 -8.26 2.87 10.37
CA GLU A 300 -9.33 1.90 10.11
C GLU A 300 -8.99 0.55 10.73
N LEU A 301 -9.79 0.03 11.67
CA LEU A 301 -9.58 -1.31 12.24
C LEU A 301 -10.52 -2.32 11.58
N ASP A 302 -9.96 -3.16 10.72
CA ASP A 302 -10.67 -4.22 10.00
C ASP A 302 -11.01 -5.42 10.91
N SER A 303 -10.03 -5.96 11.63
CA SER A 303 -10.19 -7.07 12.56
C SER A 303 -9.19 -7.01 13.73
N GLY A 304 -9.50 -7.70 14.83
CA GLY A 304 -8.59 -7.82 16.00
C GLY A 304 -8.98 -7.04 17.26
N CYS A 305 -8.01 -6.89 18.17
CA CYS A 305 -8.16 -6.21 19.46
C CYS A 305 -8.30 -4.68 19.29
N HIS A 306 -9.01 -4.02 20.20
CA HIS A 306 -9.16 -2.57 20.24
C HIS A 306 -7.91 -1.83 20.76
N HIS A 307 -6.89 -2.53 21.27
CA HIS A 307 -5.57 -1.95 21.51
C HIS A 307 -4.86 -1.78 20.18
N ILE A 308 -4.70 -0.53 19.74
CA ILE A 308 -4.06 -0.24 18.45
C ILE A 308 -2.84 0.68 18.59
N TYR A 309 -1.89 0.50 17.68
CA TYR A 309 -0.67 1.27 17.57
C TYR A 309 -0.76 2.19 16.35
N CYS A 310 -0.70 3.51 16.55
CA CYS A 310 -0.52 4.41 15.43
C CYS A 310 0.91 4.29 14.88
N ARG A 311 1.10 4.54 13.57
CA ARG A 311 2.44 4.62 12.96
C ARG A 311 3.36 5.63 13.66
N CYS A 312 2.81 6.69 14.25
CA CYS A 312 3.59 7.64 15.06
C CYS A 312 4.07 7.07 16.42
N GLY A 313 3.75 5.82 16.74
CA GLY A 313 4.10 5.15 18.00
C GLY A 313 3.14 5.41 19.15
N HIS A 314 2.05 6.14 18.93
CA HIS A 314 1.04 6.34 19.98
C HIS A 314 0.10 5.13 20.06
N GLU A 315 -0.03 4.58 21.26
CA GLU A 315 -0.94 3.48 21.57
C GLU A 315 -2.25 4.00 22.18
N PHE A 316 -3.38 3.51 21.68
CA PHE A 316 -4.69 3.95 22.15
C PHE A 316 -5.79 2.91 21.90
N CYS A 317 -6.90 3.05 22.62
CA CYS A 317 -8.11 2.26 22.40
C CYS A 317 -8.83 2.74 21.13
N TYR A 318 -9.11 1.85 20.19
CA TYR A 318 -9.82 2.16 18.95
C TYR A 318 -11.21 2.76 19.24
N LEU A 319 -11.97 2.21 20.18
CA LEU A 319 -13.35 2.66 20.41
C LEU A 319 -13.44 4.09 20.91
N CYS A 320 -12.69 4.43 21.97
CA CYS A 320 -12.81 5.70 22.68
C CYS A 320 -11.62 6.64 22.52
N ALA A 321 -10.58 6.23 21.80
CA ALA A 321 -9.35 6.99 21.62
C ALA A 321 -8.56 7.30 22.91
N ALA A 322 -8.85 6.58 24.02
CA ALA A 322 -8.11 6.71 25.27
C ALA A 322 -6.68 6.15 25.14
N LYS A 323 -5.71 6.83 25.74
CA LYS A 323 -4.28 6.47 25.71
C LYS A 323 -4.04 5.11 26.39
N TRP A 324 -3.34 4.20 25.73
CA TRP A 324 -2.86 2.97 26.39
C TRP A 324 -1.61 3.27 27.21
N GLN A 325 -1.48 2.71 28.42
CA GLN A 325 -0.35 3.00 29.31
C GLN A 325 0.24 1.73 29.91
N GLY A 326 1.52 1.48 29.62
CA GLY A 326 2.28 0.37 30.21
C GLY A 326 1.66 -1.01 29.93
N GLY A 327 1.19 -1.23 28.71
CA GLY A 327 0.50 -2.47 28.32
C GLY A 327 -0.92 -2.62 28.89
N ARG A 328 -1.43 -1.64 29.62
CA ARG A 328 -2.76 -1.67 30.27
C ARG A 328 -3.73 -0.66 29.64
N GLN A 329 -4.98 -1.09 29.51
CA GLN A 329 -6.09 -0.25 29.09
C GLN A 329 -6.42 0.78 30.18
N THR A 330 -6.62 2.04 29.80
CA THR A 330 -7.02 3.12 30.73
C THR A 330 -8.50 3.46 30.61
N CYS A 331 -9.30 2.60 29.99
CA CYS A 331 -10.73 2.76 29.77
C CYS A 331 -11.44 1.42 29.94
N ASP A 332 -12.74 1.45 30.18
CA ASP A 332 -13.55 0.24 30.40
C ASP A 332 -14.17 -0.32 29.10
N CYS A 333 -13.59 0.03 27.94
CA CYS A 333 -14.07 -0.52 26.67
C CYS A 333 -13.74 -2.02 26.58
N PRO A 334 -14.55 -2.83 25.88
CA PRO A 334 -14.20 -4.22 25.64
C PRO A 334 -12.85 -4.31 24.90
N LEU A 335 -12.01 -5.30 25.23
CA LEU A 335 -10.72 -5.49 24.57
C LEU A 335 -10.87 -5.91 23.10
N TRP A 336 -11.92 -6.65 22.75
CA TRP A 336 -12.22 -7.06 21.38
C TRP A 336 -13.73 -7.25 21.19
N GLU A 337 -14.16 -7.34 19.93
CA GLU A 337 -15.52 -7.70 19.55
C GLU A 337 -15.51 -9.02 18.79
N GLU A 338 -16.28 -10.01 19.25
CA GLU A 338 -16.29 -11.37 18.71
C GLU A 338 -16.63 -11.42 17.21
N ARG A 339 -17.51 -10.53 16.74
CA ARG A 339 -17.88 -10.41 15.32
C ARG A 339 -16.70 -10.01 14.41
N ARG A 340 -15.76 -9.22 14.92
CA ARG A 340 -14.53 -8.84 14.19
C ARG A 340 -13.46 -9.93 14.21
N LEU A 341 -13.58 -10.92 15.08
CA LEU A 341 -12.71 -12.10 15.09
C LEU A 341 -13.15 -13.16 14.06
N LEU A 342 -14.44 -13.18 13.71
CA LEU A 342 -15.03 -14.15 12.77
C LEU A 342 -14.83 -13.79 11.29
N HIS A 343 -14.65 -12.51 10.94
CA HIS A 343 -14.34 -12.12 9.55
C HIS A 343 -13.01 -12.75 9.08
N ALA A 344 -11.98 -12.79 9.93
CA ALA A 344 -10.73 -13.48 9.64
C ALA A 344 -10.91 -15.00 9.47
N GLN A 345 -11.86 -15.62 10.18
CA GLN A 345 -12.12 -17.07 10.07
C GLN A 345 -12.96 -17.44 8.85
N ASN A 346 -13.90 -16.57 8.43
CA ASN A 346 -14.78 -16.85 7.29
C ASN A 346 -14.06 -16.64 5.94
N GLU A 347 -13.09 -15.72 5.86
CA GLU A 347 -12.22 -15.60 4.69
C GLU A 347 -11.28 -16.81 4.53
N ASP A 348 -10.71 -17.32 5.63
CA ASP A 348 -9.84 -18.50 5.65
C ASP A 348 -10.58 -19.81 5.27
N LEU A 349 -11.91 -19.88 5.47
CA LEU A 349 -12.73 -21.07 5.19
C LEU A 349 -13.44 -21.03 3.82
N GLY A 350 -13.26 -19.97 3.02
CA GLY A 350 -13.93 -19.84 1.72
C GLY A 350 -15.46 -19.84 1.81
N VAL A 351 -16.03 -19.58 2.98
CA VAL A 351 -17.49 -19.57 3.17
C VAL A 351 -18.02 -18.23 2.68
N ALA A 352 -18.43 -18.21 1.41
CA ALA A 352 -19.18 -17.11 0.84
C ALA A 352 -20.56 -17.01 1.54
N GLN A 353 -20.61 -16.33 2.69
CA GLN A 353 -21.89 -15.86 3.22
C GLN A 353 -22.30 -14.61 2.44
N ALA A 354 -23.29 -14.80 1.57
CA ALA A 354 -23.99 -13.73 0.89
C ALA A 354 -24.67 -12.81 1.91
N ALA A 355 -24.09 -11.63 2.19
CA ALA A 355 -24.82 -10.50 2.77
C ALA A 355 -24.08 -9.15 2.59
N ALA A 356 -24.14 -8.60 1.38
CA ALA A 356 -24.63 -7.25 1.08
C ALA A 356 -24.42 -6.98 -0.42
N PRO A 357 -25.44 -6.54 -1.18
CA PRO A 357 -25.39 -6.57 -2.62
C PRO A 357 -24.35 -5.60 -3.16
N ALA A 358 -23.55 -6.07 -4.12
CA ALA A 358 -22.61 -5.32 -4.95
C ALA A 358 -23.22 -4.06 -5.64
N GLN A 359 -24.52 -3.81 -5.47
CA GLN A 359 -25.24 -2.62 -5.89
C GLN A 359 -24.87 -1.37 -5.06
N VAL A 360 -24.49 -1.49 -3.78
CA VAL A 360 -24.13 -0.32 -2.95
C VAL A 360 -22.77 0.28 -3.38
N VAL A 361 -21.78 -0.56 -3.69
CA VAL A 361 -20.46 -0.12 -4.19
C VAL A 361 -20.55 0.49 -5.59
N ARG A 362 -21.52 0.05 -6.41
CA ARG A 362 -21.77 0.61 -7.74
C ARG A 362 -22.56 1.93 -7.69
N ALA A 363 -23.49 2.07 -6.75
CA ALA A 363 -24.23 3.31 -6.49
C ALA A 363 -23.33 4.43 -5.93
N VAL A 364 -22.36 4.09 -5.07
CA VAL A 364 -21.36 5.05 -4.55
C VAL A 364 -20.42 5.53 -5.67
N ARG A 365 -20.05 4.67 -6.62
CA ARG A 365 -19.29 5.08 -7.82
C ARG A 365 -20.10 5.92 -8.79
N ALA A 366 -21.42 5.71 -8.89
CA ALA A 366 -22.29 6.52 -9.75
C ALA A 366 -22.63 7.89 -9.13
N ALA A 367 -22.84 7.95 -7.81
CA ALA A 367 -23.12 9.21 -7.10
C ALA A 367 -21.87 10.12 -6.97
N ALA A 368 -20.66 9.56 -6.99
CA ALA A 368 -19.40 10.32 -6.98
C ALA A 368 -19.08 11.02 -8.31
N VAL A 369 -19.84 10.78 -9.39
CA VAL A 369 -19.58 11.34 -10.74
C VAL A 369 -20.40 12.62 -10.99
N ALA A 370 -21.33 13.00 -10.10
CA ALA A 370 -22.28 14.10 -10.33
C ALA A 370 -21.97 15.42 -9.59
N ALA A 371 -20.85 15.54 -8.86
CA ALA A 371 -20.47 16.79 -8.19
C ALA A 371 -19.12 17.31 -8.73
N PRO A 372 -19.03 18.58 -9.20
CA PRO A 372 -17.78 19.12 -9.72
C PRO A 372 -16.89 19.58 -8.56
N VAL A 373 -16.31 18.62 -7.85
CA VAL A 373 -15.17 18.88 -6.96
C VAL A 373 -14.15 17.80 -7.24
N ARG A 374 -13.06 18.20 -7.91
CA ARG A 374 -11.84 17.40 -8.08
C ARG A 374 -11.34 16.97 -6.70
N ALA A 375 -11.69 15.75 -6.29
CA ALA A 375 -11.03 15.10 -5.18
C ALA A 375 -9.56 14.86 -5.56
N PRO A 376 -8.58 15.26 -4.74
CA PRO A 376 -7.26 14.67 -4.84
C PRO A 376 -7.44 13.15 -4.66
N VAL A 377 -6.74 12.38 -5.49
CA VAL A 377 -6.67 10.92 -5.37
C VAL A 377 -6.48 10.58 -3.89
N ALA A 378 -7.52 10.02 -3.26
CA ALA A 378 -7.39 9.48 -1.92
C ALA A 378 -6.21 8.51 -1.96
N PRO A 379 -5.22 8.62 -1.04
CA PRO A 379 -4.20 7.60 -0.95
C PRO A 379 -4.90 6.24 -0.82
N PRO A 380 -4.40 5.17 -1.47
CA PRO A 380 -5.01 3.86 -1.35
C PRO A 380 -5.19 3.55 0.14
N ALA A 381 -6.37 3.08 0.53
CA ALA A 381 -6.62 2.57 1.87
C ALA A 381 -5.51 1.57 2.20
N VAL A 382 -4.69 1.90 3.19
CA VAL A 382 -3.48 1.13 3.50
C VAL A 382 -3.89 0.07 4.52
N PRO A 383 -3.81 -1.23 4.18
CA PRO A 383 -4.08 -2.30 5.14
C PRO A 383 -3.24 -2.08 6.41
N GLN A 384 -3.85 -2.29 7.58
CA GLN A 384 -3.17 -2.08 8.84
C GLN A 384 -2.04 -3.08 9.06
N VAL A 385 -1.02 -2.57 9.76
CA VAL A 385 0.07 -3.36 10.33
C VAL A 385 -0.50 -4.09 11.55
N VAL A 386 -0.86 -5.36 11.40
CA VAL A 386 -1.07 -6.30 12.50
C VAL A 386 0.29 -6.65 13.13
N ASP A 387 0.77 -5.76 14.00
CA ASP A 387 1.99 -5.99 14.78
C ASP A 387 1.76 -7.07 15.84
N CYS A 388 1.85 -8.33 15.41
CA CYS A 388 2.08 -9.43 16.34
C CYS A 388 3.54 -9.37 16.78
N GLY A 389 3.81 -8.57 17.81
CA GLY A 389 5.06 -8.63 18.58
C GLY A 389 5.21 -9.94 19.37
N HIS A 390 4.39 -10.96 19.09
CA HIS A 390 4.38 -12.23 19.81
C HIS A 390 5.53 -13.13 19.36
N ARG A 391 6.07 -13.87 20.34
CA ARG A 391 7.26 -14.72 20.14
C ARG A 391 6.92 -16.08 19.53
N HIS A 392 5.67 -16.54 19.65
CA HIS A 392 5.22 -17.84 19.17
C HIS A 392 4.65 -17.75 17.75
N VAL A 393 5.52 -17.85 16.75
CA VAL A 393 5.11 -18.02 15.36
C VAL A 393 5.60 -19.37 14.83
N VAL A 394 4.78 -20.00 14.01
CA VAL A 394 5.10 -21.24 13.31
C VAL A 394 5.11 -20.98 11.80
N LYS A 395 6.03 -21.62 11.08
CA LYS A 395 5.97 -21.62 9.62
C LYS A 395 4.76 -22.43 9.20
N ILE A 396 3.95 -21.89 8.29
CA ILE A 396 2.84 -22.66 7.71
C ILE A 396 3.22 -23.11 6.30
N GLU A 397 2.74 -24.30 5.94
CA GLU A 397 2.85 -24.83 4.60
C GLU A 397 1.68 -24.33 3.74
N GLY A 398 1.96 -23.99 2.49
CA GLY A 398 0.98 -23.50 1.53
C GLY A 398 1.06 -22.01 1.23
N ALA A 399 0.31 -21.61 0.19
CA ALA A 399 0.23 -20.22 -0.24
C ALA A 399 -0.78 -19.44 0.61
N GLY A 400 -0.42 -18.23 1.02
CA GLY A 400 -1.31 -17.37 1.80
C GLY A 400 -0.97 -15.90 1.70
N ARG A 401 -1.95 -15.06 2.04
CA ARG A 401 -1.80 -13.61 2.01
C ARG A 401 -1.18 -13.11 3.32
N CYS A 402 -0.13 -12.32 3.21
CA CYS A 402 0.43 -11.63 4.36
C CYS A 402 -0.53 -10.54 4.85
N THR A 403 -0.89 -10.54 6.14
CA THR A 403 -1.77 -9.55 6.76
C THR A 403 -1.20 -8.13 6.73
N GLU A 404 0.12 -8.01 6.65
CA GLU A 404 0.86 -6.74 6.69
C GLU A 404 1.03 -6.06 5.34
N CYS A 405 1.62 -6.77 4.38
CA CYS A 405 1.88 -6.22 3.05
C CYS A 405 0.84 -6.63 2.01
N ALA A 406 -0.16 -7.42 2.40
CA ALA A 406 -1.18 -7.98 1.50
C ALA A 406 -0.63 -8.85 0.34
N ALA A 407 0.68 -9.13 0.32
CA ALA A 407 1.30 -9.96 -0.70
C ALA A 407 0.89 -11.42 -0.51
N ASN A 408 0.54 -12.08 -1.61
CA ASN A 408 0.31 -13.52 -1.62
C ASN A 408 1.67 -14.22 -1.78
N LEU A 409 2.01 -15.09 -0.83
CA LEU A 409 3.30 -15.77 -0.79
C LEU A 409 3.07 -17.27 -0.76
N HIS A 410 3.77 -17.96 -1.66
CA HIS A 410 3.65 -19.40 -1.88
C HIS A 410 4.54 -20.20 -0.92
N LEU A 411 5.58 -19.54 -0.41
CA LEU A 411 6.56 -20.04 0.55
C LEU A 411 6.88 -18.89 1.53
N PHE A 412 7.34 -19.22 2.75
CA PHE A 412 7.80 -18.24 3.75
C PHE A 412 6.71 -17.41 4.46
N LEU A 413 5.51 -17.98 4.61
CA LEU A 413 4.48 -17.44 5.52
C LEU A 413 4.65 -17.98 6.94
N LEU A 414 4.50 -17.09 7.92
CA LEU A 414 4.55 -17.39 9.35
C LEU A 414 3.19 -17.10 9.96
N ARG A 415 2.65 -18.04 10.75
CA ARG A 415 1.42 -17.81 11.52
C ARG A 415 1.74 -17.57 12.98
N CYS A 416 1.20 -16.48 13.52
CA CYS A 416 1.26 -16.14 14.94
C CYS A 416 0.28 -17.01 15.72
N ASN A 417 0.73 -17.80 16.71
CA ASN A 417 -0.17 -18.66 17.48
C ASN A 417 -1.11 -17.86 18.39
N ASP A 418 -0.68 -16.69 18.83
CA ASP A 418 -1.41 -15.88 19.81
C ASP A 418 -2.52 -15.02 19.15
N CYS A 419 -2.27 -14.45 17.97
CA CYS A 419 -3.25 -13.60 17.28
C CYS A 419 -3.67 -14.12 15.90
N ARG A 420 -3.19 -15.29 15.50
CA ARG A 420 -3.48 -15.97 14.22
C ARG A 420 -3.11 -15.21 12.94
N ALA A 421 -2.39 -14.09 13.04
CA ALA A 421 -1.95 -13.31 11.89
C ALA A 421 -0.93 -14.07 11.02
N ASN A 422 -1.07 -13.94 9.71
CA ASN A 422 -0.18 -14.50 8.70
C ASN A 422 0.83 -13.45 8.23
N LEU A 423 2.09 -13.60 8.59
CA LEU A 423 3.16 -12.63 8.35
C LEU A 423 4.22 -13.22 7.42
N CYS A 424 4.64 -12.44 6.42
CA CYS A 424 5.84 -12.79 5.68
C CYS A 424 7.08 -12.49 6.51
N VAL A 425 8.17 -13.21 6.24
CA VAL A 425 9.47 -13.02 6.91
C VAL A 425 9.90 -11.54 6.89
N ARG A 426 9.72 -10.85 5.75
CA ARG A 426 10.06 -9.42 5.59
C ARG A 426 9.25 -8.52 6.51
N CYS A 427 7.92 -8.69 6.55
CA CYS A 427 7.06 -7.86 7.40
C CYS A 427 7.29 -8.15 8.87
N ARG A 428 7.44 -9.41 9.26
CA ARG A 428 7.76 -9.76 10.65
C ARG A 428 9.07 -9.12 11.12
N ARG A 429 10.14 -9.13 10.32
CA ARG A 429 11.44 -8.62 10.75
C ARG A 429 11.56 -7.09 10.66
N ASN A 430 10.96 -6.51 9.63
CA ASN A 430 11.15 -5.10 9.29
C ASN A 430 10.01 -4.20 9.79
N ARG A 431 8.82 -4.76 10.06
CA ARG A 431 7.62 -4.03 10.51
C ARG A 431 7.18 -4.35 11.94
N ALA A 432 7.52 -5.52 12.49
CA ALA A 432 7.15 -5.83 13.87
C ALA A 432 7.94 -4.97 14.84
N ARG A 433 7.25 -4.31 15.78
CA ARG A 433 7.90 -3.58 16.87
C ARG A 433 8.03 -4.53 18.04
N VAL A 434 9.23 -4.62 18.61
CA VAL A 434 9.43 -5.33 19.87
C VAL A 434 8.68 -4.54 20.94
N ALA A 435 7.66 -5.17 21.55
CA ALA A 435 7.06 -4.66 22.78
C ALA A 435 8.20 -4.52 23.83
N ALA A 436 8.37 -3.30 24.34
CA ALA A 436 9.37 -2.98 25.35
C ALA A 436 9.03 -3.60 26.70
#